data_AF-A0A357CUX5-F1
#
_entry.id   AF-A0A357CUX5-F1
#
_cell.length_a   1.000
_cell.length_b   1.000
_cell.length_c   1.000
_cell.angle_alpha   90.00
_cell.angle_beta   90.00
_cell.angle_gamma   90.00
#
_symmetry.space_group_name_H-M   'P 1'
#
loop_
_entity.id
_entity.type
_entity.pdbx_description
1 polymer ?
#
loop_
_entity_poly.entity_id
_entity_poly.type
_entity_poly.pdbx_seq_one_letter_code
_entity_poly.pdbx_strand_id
1 'polypeptide(L)'
;KHIVFNELTDEQKNKLIKENPSFGNIICRCNTVTEGEILQALHSPLPPKTIDGVKRRAGTGMGRCQGGFCSPRVHEIISRELNIPFEKVEQDRKGSYIVSEKF
;
A
#
# COMPACT_ATOMS: atom_id res chain seq x y z
N LYS A 1 -10.10 -13.04 1.60
CA LYS A 1 -11.13 -12.10 1.11
C LYS A 1 -10.47 -10.74 0.98
N HIS A 2 -10.53 -10.10 -0.18
CA HIS A 2 -10.00 -8.73 -0.38
C HIS A 2 -11.04 -7.74 0.16
N ILE A 3 -10.61 -6.81 1.00
CA ILE A 3 -11.48 -5.77 1.56
C ILE A 3 -11.21 -4.49 0.77
N VAL A 4 -12.29 -3.81 0.37
CA VAL A 4 -12.24 -2.46 -0.20
C VAL A 4 -12.83 -1.51 0.82
N PHE A 5 -11.99 -0.80 1.57
CA PHE A 5 -12.41 0.00 2.72
C PHE A 5 -13.41 1.10 2.33
N ASN A 6 -13.22 1.68 1.14
CA ASN A 6 -14.07 2.76 0.63
C ASN A 6 -15.53 2.32 0.36
N GLU A 7 -15.76 1.02 0.12
CA GLU A 7 -17.10 0.46 -0.18
C GLU A 7 -17.88 0.06 1.08
N LEU A 8 -17.24 0.08 2.25
CA LEU A 8 -17.87 -0.28 3.52
C LEU A 8 -18.74 0.86 4.06
N THR A 9 -19.80 0.50 4.78
CA THR A 9 -20.59 1.45 5.58
C THR A 9 -19.77 1.96 6.76
N ASP A 10 -20.18 3.08 7.37
CA ASP A 10 -19.46 3.65 8.52
C ASP A 10 -19.45 2.71 9.73
N GLU A 11 -20.52 1.96 9.95
CA GLU A 11 -20.57 0.91 10.99
C GLU A 11 -19.55 -0.20 10.72
N GLN A 12 -19.47 -0.66 9.46
CA GLN A 12 -18.49 -1.68 9.05
C GLN A 12 -17.05 -1.16 9.15
N LYS A 13 -16.79 0.08 8.74
CA LYS A 13 -15.49 0.75 8.89
C LYS A 13 -15.09 0.82 10.35
N ASN A 14 -15.97 1.32 11.21
CA ASN A 14 -15.71 1.44 12.64
C ASN A 14 -15.44 0.08 13.30
N LYS A 15 -16.19 -0.95 12.94
CA LYS A 15 -15.94 -2.32 13.41
C LYS A 15 -14.57 -2.82 12.96
N LEU A 16 -14.25 -2.66 11.68
CA LEU A 16 -12.99 -3.11 11.10
C LEU A 16 -11.78 -2.38 11.70
N ILE A 17 -11.89 -1.07 11.95
CA ILE A 17 -10.84 -0.28 12.61
C ILE A 17 -10.61 -0.75 14.05
N LYS A 18 -11.67 -1.10 14.78
CA LYS A 18 -11.55 -1.65 16.14
C LYS A 18 -10.84 -3.00 16.16
N GLU A 19 -11.14 -3.86 15.19
CA GLU A 19 -10.52 -5.19 15.06
C GLU A 19 -9.07 -5.10 14.56
N ASN A 20 -8.81 -4.20 13.61
CA ASN A 20 -7.49 -3.95 13.06
C ASN A 20 -7.28 -2.45 12.80
N PRO A 21 -6.53 -1.77 13.69
CA PRO A 21 -6.27 -0.32 13.59
C PRO A 21 -5.61 0.13 12.29
N SER A 22 -4.93 -0.75 11.54
CA SER A 22 -4.31 -0.37 10.26
C SER A 22 -5.33 0.07 9.20
N PHE A 23 -6.59 -0.36 9.32
CA PHE A 23 -7.68 0.14 8.47
C PHE A 23 -8.13 1.57 8.84
N GLY A 24 -7.68 2.11 9.97
CA GLY A 24 -7.92 3.51 10.35
C GLY A 24 -6.90 4.47 9.75
N ASN A 25 -5.77 3.97 9.23
CA ASN A 25 -4.70 4.80 8.68
C ASN A 25 -4.84 4.93 7.16
N ILE A 26 -5.33 6.07 6.67
CA ILE A 26 -5.47 6.33 5.23
C ILE A 26 -4.11 6.70 4.62
N ILE A 27 -3.62 5.87 3.71
CA ILE A 27 -2.37 6.08 2.97
C ILE A 27 -2.61 6.81 1.65
N CYS A 28 -3.64 6.43 0.89
CA CYS A 28 -4.01 7.11 -0.34
C CYS A 28 -5.34 7.86 -0.14
N ARG A 29 -5.27 9.18 0.03
CA ARG A 29 -6.46 10.02 0.20
C ARG A 29 -7.36 10.06 -1.05
N CYS A 30 -6.79 10.02 -2.25
CA CYS A 30 -7.57 10.12 -3.49
C CYS A 30 -8.54 8.95 -3.69
N ASN A 31 -8.16 7.76 -3.23
CA ASN A 31 -8.92 6.53 -3.41
C ASN A 31 -9.40 5.94 -2.07
N THR A 32 -9.18 6.65 -0.97
CA THR A 32 -9.48 6.20 0.41
C THR A 32 -8.90 4.81 0.72
N VAL A 33 -7.64 4.59 0.31
CA VAL A 33 -6.95 3.31 0.57
C VAL A 33 -6.17 3.40 1.87
N THR A 34 -6.36 2.40 2.71
CA THR A 34 -5.80 2.27 4.05
C THR A 34 -4.51 1.48 4.07
N GLU A 35 -3.72 1.61 5.14
CA GLU A 35 -2.56 0.74 5.39
C GLU A 35 -2.99 -0.73 5.47
N GLY A 36 -4.13 -1.02 6.10
CA GLY A 36 -4.69 -2.38 6.17
C GLY A 36 -4.91 -3.03 4.81
N GLU A 37 -5.40 -2.28 3.81
CA GLU A 37 -5.56 -2.79 2.44
C GLU A 37 -4.22 -3.09 1.76
N ILE A 38 -3.20 -2.26 2.02
CA ILE A 38 -1.84 -2.49 1.51
C ILE A 38 -1.26 -3.76 2.14
N LEU A 39 -1.38 -3.91 3.46
CA LEU A 39 -0.92 -5.10 4.18
C LEU A 39 -1.66 -6.37 3.71
N GLN A 40 -2.98 -6.28 3.49
CA GLN A 40 -3.73 -7.38 2.89
C GLN A 40 -3.23 -7.76 1.50
N ALA A 41 -2.85 -6.78 0.67
CA ALA A 41 -2.26 -7.07 -0.63
C ALA A 41 -0.92 -7.79 -0.48
N LEU A 42 -0.03 -7.29 0.39
CA LEU A 42 1.30 -7.86 0.68
C LEU A 42 1.25 -9.27 1.28
N HIS A 43 0.17 -9.62 2.00
CA HIS A 43 -0.04 -10.96 2.57
C HIS A 43 -1.00 -11.82 1.76
N SER A 44 -1.37 -11.39 0.54
CA SER A 44 -2.22 -12.20 -0.33
C SER A 44 -1.47 -13.43 -0.87
N PRO A 45 -2.18 -14.49 -1.32
CA PRO A 45 -1.54 -15.73 -1.79
C PRO A 45 -0.49 -15.54 -2.89
N LEU A 46 -0.65 -14.47 -3.70
CA LEU A 46 0.36 -14.02 -4.65
C LEU A 46 0.77 -12.59 -4.29
N PRO A 47 1.75 -12.43 -3.38
CA PRO A 47 2.06 -11.14 -2.78
C PRO A 47 2.80 -10.24 -3.79
N PRO A 48 2.34 -9.00 -4.04
CA PRO A 48 3.12 -8.04 -4.80
C PRO A 48 4.36 -7.65 -4.00
N LYS A 49 5.53 -7.61 -4.64
CA LYS A 49 6.80 -7.19 -4.00
C LYS A 49 7.31 -5.84 -4.51
N THR A 50 6.47 -5.12 -5.25
CA THR A 50 6.83 -3.87 -5.92
C THR A 50 5.76 -2.81 -5.71
N ILE A 51 6.12 -1.54 -5.84
CA ILE A 51 5.20 -0.41 -5.65
C ILE A 51 4.04 -0.47 -6.65
N ASP A 52 4.33 -0.72 -7.92
CA ASP A 52 3.31 -0.87 -8.96
C ASP A 52 2.49 -2.16 -8.78
N GLY A 53 3.07 -3.20 -8.18
CA GLY A 53 2.34 -4.38 -7.73
C GLY A 53 1.29 -4.03 -6.68
N VAL A 54 1.66 -3.29 -5.63
CA VAL A 54 0.74 -2.81 -4.59
C VAL A 54 -0.32 -1.88 -5.19
N LYS A 55 0.08 -0.96 -6.06
CA LYS A 55 -0.84 -0.08 -6.80
C LYS A 55 -1.94 -0.86 -7.53
N ARG A 56 -1.59 -1.93 -8.25
CA ARG A 56 -2.58 -2.77 -8.97
C ARG A 56 -3.48 -3.58 -8.04
N ARG A 57 -3.02 -3.91 -6.83
CA ARG A 57 -3.73 -4.78 -5.88
C ARG A 57 -4.58 -4.03 -4.86
N ALA A 58 -4.13 -2.86 -4.42
CA ALA A 58 -4.79 -2.03 -3.41
C ALA A 58 -5.32 -0.71 -3.97
N GLY A 59 -4.98 -0.32 -5.20
CA GLY A 59 -5.45 0.91 -5.84
C GLY A 59 -4.71 2.19 -5.40
N THR A 60 -3.63 2.08 -4.62
CA THR A 60 -2.83 3.24 -4.21
C THR A 60 -2.23 3.94 -5.42
N GLY A 61 -2.29 5.27 -5.47
CA GLY A 61 -1.67 6.05 -6.55
C GLY A 61 -2.39 5.98 -7.90
N MET A 62 -3.60 5.40 -7.96
CA MET A 62 -4.46 5.43 -9.17
C MET A 62 -5.44 6.60 -9.21
N GLY A 63 -5.49 7.44 -8.17
CA GLY A 63 -6.39 8.60 -8.10
C GLY A 63 -5.77 9.87 -8.66
N ARG A 64 -6.42 11.03 -8.44
CA ARG A 64 -6.02 12.33 -9.03
C ARG A 64 -4.54 12.69 -8.90
N CYS A 65 -3.88 12.34 -7.79
CA CYS A 65 -2.47 12.67 -7.57
C CYS A 65 -1.46 11.72 -8.24
N GLN A 66 -1.93 10.64 -8.87
CA GLN A 66 -1.10 9.67 -9.58
C GLN A 66 0.09 9.12 -8.77
N GLY A 67 -0.07 8.99 -7.45
CA GLY A 67 0.98 8.47 -6.55
C GLY A 67 1.91 9.52 -5.97
N GLY A 68 1.86 10.78 -6.42
CA GLY A 68 2.80 11.83 -5.99
C GLY A 68 2.90 12.04 -4.47
N PHE A 69 1.86 11.72 -3.70
CA PHE A 69 1.86 11.83 -2.24
C PHE A 69 1.96 10.49 -1.49
N CYS A 70 1.32 9.44 -2.00
CA CYS A 70 1.22 8.17 -1.28
C CYS A 70 2.33 7.19 -1.62
N SER A 71 3.00 7.32 -2.78
CA SER A 71 4.05 6.39 -3.19
C SER A 71 5.21 6.29 -2.20
N PRO A 72 5.75 7.38 -1.61
CA PRO A 72 6.80 7.28 -0.58
C PRO A 72 6.34 6.49 0.66
N ARG A 73 5.08 6.65 1.08
CA ARG A 73 4.52 5.89 2.21
C ARG A 73 4.32 4.41 1.89
N VAL A 74 3.84 4.12 0.67
CA VAL A 74 3.73 2.74 0.18
C VAL A 74 5.10 2.08 0.16
N HIS A 75 6.11 2.82 -0.28
CA HIS A 75 7.51 2.38 -0.31
C HIS A 75 8.02 2.01 1.10
N GLU A 76 7.80 2.87 2.10
CA GLU A 76 8.12 2.61 3.51
C GLU A 76 7.40 1.37 4.05
N ILE A 77 6.10 1.23 3.77
CA ILE A 77 5.30 0.07 4.20
C ILE A 77 5.86 -1.23 3.61
N ILE A 78 6.19 -1.25 2.32
CA ILE A 78 6.76 -2.46 1.68
C ILE A 78 8.10 -2.83 2.32
N SER A 79 8.99 -1.84 2.50
CA SER A 79 10.31 -2.05 3.10
C SER A 79 10.20 -2.62 4.52
N ARG A 80 9.35 -2.00 5.36
CA ARG A 80 9.09 -2.44 6.73
C ARG A 80 8.46 -3.83 6.78
N GLU A 81 7.41 -4.07 5.99
CA GLU A 81 6.63 -5.30 6.08
C GLU A 81 7.38 -6.51 5.53
N LEU A 82 8.14 -6.34 4.45
CA LEU A 82 8.92 -7.42 3.84
C LEU A 82 10.33 -7.55 4.43
N ASN A 83 10.69 -6.68 5.39
CA ASN A 83 12.01 -6.61 6.01
C ASN A 83 13.15 -6.54 4.97
N ILE A 84 12.99 -5.67 3.98
CA ILE A 84 14.00 -5.39 2.95
C ILE A 84 14.48 -3.95 3.08
N PRO A 85 15.76 -3.66 2.75
CA PRO A 85 16.26 -2.28 2.74
C PRO A 85 15.38 -1.39 1.86
N PHE A 86 15.25 -0.12 2.25
CA PHE A 86 14.43 0.85 1.53
C PHE A 86 14.87 0.98 0.07
N GLU A 87 16.17 0.95 -0.17
CA GLU A 87 16.81 1.03 -1.49
C GLU A 87 16.54 -0.21 -2.36
N LYS A 88 16.09 -1.31 -1.75
CA LYS A 88 15.82 -2.58 -2.44
C LYS A 88 14.37 -2.76 -2.84
N VAL A 89 13.48 -1.82 -2.52
CA VAL A 89 12.11 -1.90 -3.03
C VAL A 89 12.09 -1.47 -4.50
N GLU A 90 11.55 -2.36 -5.31
CA GLU A 90 11.45 -2.15 -6.75
C GLU A 90 10.14 -1.44 -7.12
N GLN A 91 10.19 -0.63 -8.17
CA GLN A 91 9.03 0.06 -8.70
C GLN A 91 8.06 -0.93 -9.35
N ASP A 92 8.51 -1.69 -10.36
CA ASP A 92 7.64 -2.60 -11.13
C ASP A 92 8.35 -3.89 -11.53
N ARG A 93 9.53 -3.76 -12.14
CA ARG A 93 10.32 -4.88 -12.67
C ARG A 93 11.57 -5.11 -11.84
N LYS A 94 12.15 -6.30 -11.97
CA LYS A 94 13.42 -6.64 -11.34
C LYS A 94 14.49 -5.60 -11.70
N GLY A 95 15.13 -5.02 -10.68
CA GLY A 95 16.16 -3.99 -10.82
C GLY A 95 15.66 -2.55 -11.00
N SER A 96 14.35 -2.31 -11.01
CA SER A 96 13.77 -0.96 -11.10
C SER A 96 13.72 -0.23 -9.76
N TYR A 97 14.88 0.01 -9.16
CA TYR A 97 14.97 0.71 -7.87
C TYR A 97 14.65 2.20 -8.03
N ILE A 98 13.81 2.75 -7.15
CA ILE A 98 13.47 4.18 -7.15
C ILE A 98 14.57 5.02 -6.46
N VAL A 99 15.18 4.45 -5.42
CA VAL A 99 16.21 5.11 -4.62
C VAL A 99 17.55 4.45 -4.93
N SER A 100 18.56 5.27 -5.22
CA SER A 100 19.93 4.81 -5.45
C SER A 100 20.86 5.29 -4.36
N GLU A 101 21.78 4.42 -3.93
CA GLU A 101 22.82 4.73 -2.92
C GLU A 101 23.89 5.72 -3.43
N LYS A 102 23.86 6.12 -4.70
CA LYS A 102 24.87 7.01 -5.30
C LYS A 102 24.51 8.48 -5.08
N PHE A 103 25.21 9.11 -4.15
CA PHE A 103 25.42 10.55 -4.10
C PHE A 103 26.92 10.83 -4.13
#